data_AF-A0A1Y2EDZ0-F1
#
_entry.id   AF-A0A1Y2EDZ0-F1
#
_cell.length_a   1.000
_cell.length_b   1.000
_cell.length_c   1.000
_cell.angle_alpha   90.00
_cell.angle_beta   90.00
_cell.angle_gamma   90.00
#
_symmetry.space_group_name_H-M   'P 1'
#
loop_
_entity.id
_entity.type
_entity.pdbx_description
1 polymer ?
#
loop_
_entity_poly.entity_id
_entity_poly.type
_entity_poly.pdbx_seq_one_letter_code
_entity_poly.pdbx_strand_id
1 'polypeptide(L)'
;MGIALFYFDDKFCRRSLEQSHSPTIRPCGDCSPILISNGLVKLSNLGNNTYACPFCAFILEQVRNISESHASDTFVKNTDSLIELHITGASGTIPVFRLYPGSASGSERPRTPPTRILNTSSVQPLHNWLVQCDQNHQCRKPEIMNQHAEYVPTRLLNVTAYSNPDDLRLDNFTARSANEIPQYVALSHCWGQSNPNLHLPYLTKKDNLETRQKGFKLSELPKTFQDAITVTRQLGVRYLWIDSLCIIQGPDGDWTEQSQLMEKVFASAYCTIAATSAKNSDAGFSIKSVDNQSIFIQQGSGQHICVSTNIADFETEVNKANLNKRAWVMQERLLSSRTIHFCENQVYGECGEGIYAGHNLFLKCDRFTTNYYRLDPKFPDRLNSSGFAETLRFLQSLLEDYTQRGISKPTDRAIAISGLLNRIGRALPCPIHYGIIEWYFHRTLLWKRSSGPKTKRIDYKAFMPSWSWMAYEGAIEFVPDKFGDLDLDLDLTLNEGAVTATIWEFTDNGMKIEKDRDDVRYQLVDLQGMKKGWISFDETDLPKVQYMVVVAKRRWVQMDNCLYFVLFVRPLENQDGYERLGMGMLQEDCGLRMKAKGRVL
;
A
#
# COMPACT_ATOMS: atom_id res chain seq x y z
N MET A 1 5.26 -11.83 4.90
CA MET A 1 3.93 -11.19 4.83
C MET A 1 3.10 -11.71 5.99
N GLY A 2 3.05 -10.95 7.09
CA GLY A 2 2.18 -11.30 8.22
C GLY A 2 0.73 -11.01 7.84
N ILE A 3 -0.17 -11.91 8.25
CA ILE A 3 -1.61 -11.65 8.22
C ILE A 3 -1.83 -10.35 9.00
N ALA A 4 -2.43 -9.33 8.36
CA ALA A 4 -2.77 -8.10 9.04
C ALA A 4 -3.82 -8.44 10.11
N LEU A 5 -3.39 -8.49 11.36
CA LEU A 5 -4.28 -8.72 12.49
C LEU A 5 -5.14 -7.48 12.67
N PHE A 6 -6.38 -7.56 12.20
CA PHE A 6 -7.42 -6.60 12.53
C PHE A 6 -8.29 -7.17 13.64
N TYR A 7 -8.54 -6.38 14.67
CA TYR A 7 -9.41 -6.76 15.77
C TYR A 7 -10.77 -6.08 15.65
N PHE A 8 -11.83 -6.77 16.10
CA PHE A 8 -13.20 -6.26 16.06
C PHE A 8 -13.48 -5.30 17.23
N ASP A 9 -14.23 -4.21 16.98
CA ASP A 9 -14.72 -3.30 18.02
C ASP A 9 -16.25 -3.30 18.14
N ASP A 10 -16.75 -3.80 19.27
CA ASP A 10 -18.18 -3.84 19.62
C ASP A 10 -18.82 -2.45 19.80
N LYS A 11 -18.04 -1.41 20.15
CA LYS A 11 -18.59 -0.10 20.55
C LYS A 11 -19.17 0.68 19.37
N PHE A 12 -18.59 0.56 18.18
CA PHE A 12 -19.01 1.33 17.00
C PHE A 12 -20.32 0.83 16.40
N CYS A 13 -20.72 -0.39 16.74
CA CYS A 13 -21.91 -1.00 16.21
C CYS A 13 -23.20 -0.29 16.69
N ARG A 14 -23.26 0.52 17.74
CA ARG A 14 -24.55 0.97 18.33
C ARG A 14 -25.36 2.00 17.50
N ARG A 15 -26.01 1.59 16.39
CA ARG A 15 -27.32 2.06 15.88
C ARG A 15 -27.71 1.39 14.54
N SER A 16 -29.03 1.27 14.33
CA SER A 16 -29.78 0.71 13.18
C SER A 16 -30.12 -0.79 13.26
N LEU A 17 -31.42 -1.05 13.38
CA LEU A 17 -32.10 -2.33 13.61
C LEU A 17 -32.85 -2.77 12.35
N GLU A 18 -32.56 -3.97 11.85
CA GLU A 18 -33.56 -4.82 11.18
C GLU A 18 -33.35 -6.26 11.70
N GLN A 19 -34.38 -6.82 12.33
CA GLN A 19 -34.40 -8.21 12.79
C GLN A 19 -34.72 -9.11 11.60
N SER A 20 -33.77 -9.89 11.08
CA SER A 20 -34.15 -10.99 10.18
C SER A 20 -34.64 -12.21 10.97
N HIS A 21 -35.66 -12.87 10.43
CA HIS A 21 -36.29 -14.06 11.00
C HIS A 21 -35.55 -15.37 10.70
N SER A 22 -34.25 -15.35 10.40
CA SER A 22 -33.51 -16.58 10.10
C SER A 22 -33.52 -17.55 11.31
N PRO A 23 -33.68 -18.87 11.08
CA PRO A 23 -33.71 -19.86 12.15
C PRO A 23 -32.32 -19.99 12.80
N THR A 24 -32.28 -20.02 14.13
CA THR A 24 -31.05 -20.23 14.89
C THR A 24 -30.75 -21.73 14.99
N ILE A 25 -29.54 -22.13 14.58
CA ILE A 25 -29.08 -23.52 14.56
C ILE A 25 -28.24 -23.81 15.82
N ARG A 26 -28.27 -25.05 16.31
CA ARG A 26 -27.34 -25.52 17.34
C ARG A 26 -26.19 -26.33 16.70
N PRO A 27 -24.92 -26.06 17.06
CA PRO A 27 -23.80 -26.83 16.52
C PRO A 27 -23.79 -28.24 17.14
N CYS A 28 -23.35 -29.25 16.38
CA CYS A 28 -23.12 -30.60 16.91
C CYS A 28 -21.75 -30.72 17.59
N GLY A 29 -21.47 -31.87 18.22
CA GLY A 29 -20.20 -32.14 18.89
C GLY A 29 -18.98 -31.97 17.97
N ASP A 30 -19.10 -32.32 16.69
CA ASP A 30 -17.97 -32.27 15.74
C ASP A 30 -17.65 -30.86 15.24
N CYS A 31 -18.64 -29.97 15.12
CA CYS A 31 -18.44 -28.61 14.61
C CYS A 31 -18.40 -27.54 15.71
N SER A 32 -18.83 -27.87 16.93
CA SER A 32 -18.75 -26.94 18.07
C SER A 32 -17.34 -26.39 18.34
N PRO A 33 -16.23 -27.16 18.18
CA PRO A 33 -14.90 -26.61 18.42
C PRO A 33 -14.52 -25.50 17.44
N ILE A 34 -15.12 -25.44 16.24
CA ILE A 34 -14.86 -24.40 15.23
C ILE A 34 -15.30 -23.01 15.75
N LEU A 35 -16.20 -22.96 16.73
CA LEU A 35 -16.69 -21.70 17.31
C LEU A 35 -15.88 -21.26 18.54
N ILE A 36 -14.85 -22.01 18.92
CA ILE A 36 -13.95 -21.70 20.02
C ILE A 36 -12.64 -21.17 19.42
N SER A 37 -12.09 -20.09 20.00
CA SER A 37 -10.80 -19.53 19.58
C SER A 37 -9.71 -20.62 19.57
N ASN A 38 -8.92 -20.67 18.49
CA ASN A 38 -7.90 -21.69 18.21
C ASN A 38 -8.43 -23.13 18.06
N GLY A 39 -9.75 -23.31 17.97
CA GLY A 39 -10.34 -24.61 17.66
C GLY A 39 -9.90 -25.12 16.29
N LEU A 40 -9.62 -26.42 16.20
CA LEU A 40 -9.16 -27.10 15.00
C LEU A 40 -9.97 -28.37 14.77
N VAL A 41 -10.59 -28.51 13.61
CA VAL A 41 -11.42 -29.67 13.25
C VAL A 41 -11.02 -30.21 11.89
N LYS A 42 -10.84 -31.53 11.77
CA LYS A 42 -10.56 -32.17 10.48
C LYS A 42 -11.83 -32.20 9.62
N LEU A 43 -11.73 -31.77 8.37
CA LEU A 43 -12.88 -31.59 7.48
C LEU A 43 -13.68 -32.90 7.27
N SER A 44 -13.01 -34.06 7.26
CA SER A 44 -13.64 -35.38 7.15
C SER A 44 -14.64 -35.66 8.28
N ASN A 45 -14.41 -35.14 9.48
CA ASN A 45 -15.27 -35.38 10.64
C ASN A 45 -16.63 -34.67 10.47
N LEU A 46 -16.66 -33.54 9.77
CA LEU A 46 -17.90 -32.81 9.47
C LEU A 46 -18.79 -33.59 8.49
N GLY A 47 -18.19 -34.39 7.61
CA GLY A 47 -18.88 -35.19 6.59
C GLY A 47 -19.87 -36.19 7.18
N ASN A 48 -19.54 -36.75 8.35
CA ASN A 48 -20.32 -37.79 9.02
C ASN A 48 -21.67 -37.30 9.56
N ASN A 49 -21.84 -35.98 9.73
CA ASN A 49 -23.00 -35.37 10.39
C ASN A 49 -23.76 -34.36 9.52
N THR A 50 -23.56 -34.38 8.20
CA THR A 50 -24.18 -33.44 7.25
C THR A 50 -25.70 -33.49 7.19
N TYR A 51 -26.30 -34.67 7.33
CA TYR A 51 -27.76 -34.84 7.32
C TYR A 51 -28.44 -34.36 8.61
N ALA A 52 -27.70 -34.32 9.73
CA ALA A 52 -28.23 -34.00 11.05
C ALA A 52 -27.81 -32.61 11.58
N CYS A 53 -26.76 -32.01 11.00
CA CYS A 53 -26.23 -30.72 11.42
C CYS A 53 -26.14 -29.73 10.25
N PRO A 54 -27.04 -28.72 10.19
CA PRO A 54 -27.01 -27.69 9.15
C PRO A 54 -25.71 -26.89 9.10
N PHE A 55 -25.02 -26.72 10.24
CA PHE A 55 -23.73 -26.02 10.27
C PHE A 55 -22.62 -26.83 9.58
N CYS A 56 -22.57 -28.15 9.80
CA CYS A 56 -21.63 -29.03 9.09
C CYS A 56 -21.89 -29.01 7.57
N ALA A 57 -23.16 -29.06 7.17
CA ALA A 57 -23.55 -28.99 5.76
C ALA A 57 -23.11 -27.66 5.12
N PHE A 58 -23.39 -26.53 5.79
CA PHE A 58 -23.01 -25.20 5.34
C PHE A 58 -21.48 -25.06 5.17
N ILE A 59 -20.69 -25.52 6.14
CA ILE A 59 -19.22 -25.49 6.03
C ILE A 59 -18.77 -26.29 4.82
N LEU A 60 -19.21 -27.54 4.67
CA LEU A 60 -18.73 -28.40 3.58
C LEU A 60 -19.16 -27.91 2.20
N GLU A 61 -20.35 -27.34 2.07
CA GLU A 61 -20.82 -26.75 0.80
C GLU A 61 -19.89 -25.61 0.35
N GLN A 62 -19.60 -24.67 1.25
CA GLN A 62 -18.73 -23.53 0.91
C GLN A 62 -17.27 -23.94 0.67
N VAL A 63 -16.77 -24.93 1.43
CA VAL A 63 -15.41 -25.45 1.24
C VAL A 63 -15.28 -26.16 -0.11
N ARG A 64 -16.30 -26.92 -0.56
CA ARG A 64 -16.32 -27.54 -1.89
C ARG A 64 -16.28 -26.53 -3.02
N ASN A 65 -16.90 -25.36 -2.84
CA ASN A 65 -16.85 -24.28 -3.84
C ASN A 65 -15.46 -23.63 -3.96
N ILE A 66 -14.59 -23.78 -2.94
CA ILE A 66 -13.27 -23.13 -2.88
C ILE A 66 -12.14 -24.06 -3.33
N SER A 67 -12.22 -25.36 -3.02
CA SER A 67 -11.19 -26.33 -3.40
C SER A 67 -11.82 -27.59 -3.99
N GLU A 68 -11.56 -27.85 -5.27
CA GLU A 68 -11.90 -29.12 -5.93
C GLU A 68 -11.06 -30.29 -5.37
N SER A 69 -9.85 -29.99 -4.87
CA SER A 69 -8.92 -31.00 -4.35
C SER A 69 -9.32 -31.45 -2.94
N HIS A 70 -9.79 -32.69 -2.85
CA HIS A 70 -10.08 -33.38 -1.59
C HIS A 70 -8.77 -33.91 -0.99
N ALA A 71 -7.84 -33.03 -0.62
CA ALA A 71 -6.68 -33.45 0.15
C ALA A 71 -7.18 -34.08 1.47
N SER A 72 -6.79 -35.33 1.72
CA SER A 72 -7.25 -36.17 2.85
C SER A 72 -6.98 -35.56 4.23
N ASP A 73 -6.11 -34.54 4.29
CA ASP A 73 -5.72 -33.82 5.51
C ASP A 73 -5.99 -32.30 5.37
N THR A 74 -7.27 -31.95 5.23
CA THR A 74 -7.76 -30.57 5.33
C THR A 74 -8.38 -30.32 6.70
N PHE A 75 -8.04 -29.19 7.33
CA PHE A 75 -8.54 -28.79 8.63
C PHE A 75 -9.23 -27.43 8.56
N VAL A 76 -10.26 -27.25 9.38
CA VAL A 76 -10.93 -25.98 9.63
C VAL A 76 -10.42 -25.44 10.96
N LYS A 77 -9.80 -24.27 10.95
CA LYS A 77 -9.22 -23.62 12.12
C LYS A 77 -9.92 -22.29 12.40
N ASN A 78 -10.20 -22.03 13.67
CA ASN A 78 -10.65 -20.72 14.14
C ASN A 78 -9.44 -19.87 14.56
N THR A 79 -9.24 -18.72 13.91
CA THR A 79 -8.26 -17.68 14.24
C THR A 79 -8.97 -16.45 14.79
N ASP A 80 -9.68 -16.66 15.90
CA ASP A 80 -10.54 -15.72 16.62
C ASP A 80 -11.82 -15.32 15.88
N SER A 81 -11.73 -14.35 14.97
CA SER A 81 -12.90 -13.84 14.22
C SER A 81 -13.00 -14.44 12.82
N LEU A 82 -12.00 -15.21 12.39
CA LEU A 82 -11.94 -15.85 11.08
C LEU A 82 -11.94 -17.37 11.24
N ILE A 83 -12.63 -18.05 10.34
CA ILE A 83 -12.52 -19.49 10.13
C ILE A 83 -11.74 -19.71 8.84
N GLU A 84 -10.64 -20.43 8.95
CA GLU A 84 -9.69 -20.66 7.88
C GLU A 84 -9.56 -22.16 7.56
N LEU A 85 -9.36 -22.48 6.28
CA LEU A 85 -8.95 -23.79 5.83
C LEU A 85 -7.44 -23.91 5.85
N HIS A 86 -6.95 -24.98 6.46
CA HIS A 86 -5.57 -25.38 6.45
C HIS A 86 -5.42 -26.70 5.67
N ILE A 87 -4.78 -26.64 4.52
CA ILE A 87 -4.55 -27.81 3.65
C ILE A 87 -3.13 -28.31 3.88
N THR A 88 -2.98 -29.56 4.32
CA THR A 88 -1.66 -30.14 4.61
C THR A 88 -0.81 -30.18 3.33
N GLY A 89 0.38 -29.61 3.39
CA GLY A 89 1.31 -29.50 2.25
C GLY A 89 1.16 -28.22 1.42
N ALA A 90 0.13 -27.40 1.66
CA ALA A 90 0.03 -26.06 1.08
C ALA A 90 0.71 -25.03 1.98
N SER A 91 1.43 -24.07 1.39
CA SER A 91 2.00 -22.94 2.13
C SER A 91 0.92 -21.86 2.34
N GLY A 92 0.08 -22.03 3.37
CA GLY A 92 -0.86 -20.99 3.82
C GLY A 92 -2.21 -21.53 4.26
N THR A 93 -3.05 -20.62 4.77
CA THR A 93 -4.45 -20.86 5.10
C THR A 93 -5.36 -20.06 4.17
N ILE A 94 -6.60 -20.53 3.98
CA ILE A 94 -7.61 -19.85 3.16
C ILE A 94 -8.75 -19.41 4.07
N PRO A 95 -9.00 -18.11 4.28
CA PRO A 95 -10.16 -17.65 5.06
C PRO A 95 -11.45 -17.98 4.31
N VAL A 96 -12.43 -18.55 5.02
CA VAL A 96 -13.71 -18.99 4.43
C VAL A 96 -14.90 -18.32 5.08
N PHE A 97 -14.86 -18.14 6.40
CA PHE A 97 -15.94 -17.49 7.12
C PHE A 97 -15.43 -16.47 8.11
N ARG A 98 -16.29 -15.47 8.40
CA ARG A 98 -16.12 -14.56 9.52
C ARG A 98 -17.20 -14.79 10.55
N LEU A 99 -16.79 -14.80 11.82
CA LEU A 99 -17.64 -14.93 12.98
C LEU A 99 -18.02 -13.55 13.50
N TYR A 100 -19.32 -13.33 13.69
CA TYR A 100 -19.88 -12.12 14.29
C TYR A 100 -20.57 -12.51 15.59
N PRO A 101 -19.95 -12.30 16.76
CA PRO A 101 -20.54 -12.64 18.04
C PRO A 101 -21.73 -11.70 18.36
N GLY A 102 -22.76 -12.24 19.00
CA GLY A 102 -23.84 -11.46 19.61
C GLY A 102 -23.44 -10.93 20.99
N SER A 103 -24.30 -10.10 21.60
CA SER A 103 -24.04 -9.50 22.90
C SER A 103 -23.78 -10.55 23.99
N ALA A 104 -22.85 -10.27 24.90
CA ALA A 104 -22.49 -11.15 26.02
C ALA A 104 -23.66 -11.47 26.98
N SER A 105 -24.75 -10.70 26.97
CA SER A 105 -25.93 -10.89 27.83
C SER A 105 -26.90 -11.98 27.36
N GLY A 106 -26.60 -12.71 26.28
CA GLY A 106 -27.37 -13.87 25.81
C GLY A 106 -28.77 -13.57 25.23
N SER A 107 -29.26 -12.33 25.33
CA SER A 107 -30.61 -11.92 24.93
C SER A 107 -30.71 -11.37 23.50
N GLU A 108 -29.64 -10.79 22.94
CA GLU A 108 -29.68 -10.20 21.59
C GLU A 108 -29.06 -11.14 20.55
N ARG A 109 -29.81 -11.40 19.46
CA ARG A 109 -29.26 -12.06 18.27
C ARG A 109 -28.15 -11.19 17.67
N PRO A 110 -27.03 -11.76 17.20
CA PRO A 110 -26.05 -11.03 16.41
C PRO A 110 -26.76 -10.46 15.20
N ARG A 111 -26.33 -9.26 14.83
CA ARG A 111 -26.87 -8.55 13.70
C ARG A 111 -26.69 -9.40 12.47
N THR A 112 -27.70 -9.43 11.62
CA THR A 112 -27.54 -9.93 10.27
C THR A 112 -26.51 -9.07 9.57
N PRO A 113 -25.50 -9.65 8.89
CA PRO A 113 -24.83 -8.95 7.82
C PRO A 113 -25.95 -8.54 6.84
N PRO A 114 -26.20 -7.23 6.62
CA PRO A 114 -27.25 -6.85 5.69
C PRO A 114 -26.96 -7.48 4.32
N THR A 115 -27.92 -8.23 3.78
CA THR A 115 -27.87 -8.84 2.43
C THR A 115 -28.09 -7.83 1.30
N ARG A 116 -28.08 -6.52 1.58
CA ARG A 116 -28.41 -5.47 0.61
C ARG A 116 -27.27 -4.49 0.39
N ILE A 117 -26.40 -4.91 -0.52
CA ILE A 117 -25.63 -4.17 -1.54
C ILE A 117 -25.58 -2.64 -1.33
N LEU A 118 -24.38 -2.13 -1.07
CA LEU A 118 -23.98 -0.77 -1.42
C LEU A 118 -23.79 -0.72 -2.94
N ASN A 119 -24.86 -0.56 -3.74
CA ASN A 119 -24.68 -0.14 -5.13
C ASN A 119 -24.35 1.37 -5.12
N THR A 120 -23.93 1.94 -6.24
CA THR A 120 -23.77 3.41 -6.35
C THR A 120 -25.05 4.18 -6.06
N SER A 121 -26.19 3.52 -5.87
CA SER A 121 -27.50 4.10 -5.51
C SER A 121 -27.77 4.09 -4.00
N SER A 122 -26.97 3.42 -3.17
CA SER A 122 -27.16 3.32 -1.71
C SER A 122 -25.83 3.55 -0.98
N VAL A 123 -25.34 4.79 -0.95
CA VAL A 123 -24.13 5.16 -0.18
C VAL A 123 -24.43 5.54 1.28
N GLN A 124 -25.68 5.38 1.75
CA GLN A 124 -26.11 5.84 3.07
C GLN A 124 -25.24 5.28 4.22
N PRO A 125 -24.86 3.99 4.26
CA PRO A 125 -23.95 3.49 5.29
C PRO A 125 -22.57 4.16 5.26
N LEU A 126 -22.07 4.55 4.09
CA LEU A 126 -20.80 5.26 3.93
C LEU A 126 -20.91 6.71 4.41
N HIS A 127 -22.01 7.38 4.04
CA HIS A 127 -22.31 8.71 4.55
C HIS A 127 -22.40 8.69 6.09
N ASN A 128 -23.09 7.70 6.66
CA ASN A 128 -23.17 7.53 8.11
C ASN A 128 -21.78 7.30 8.74
N TRP A 129 -20.94 6.46 8.13
CA TRP A 129 -19.56 6.26 8.59
C TRP A 129 -18.75 7.56 8.55
N LEU A 130 -18.84 8.34 7.46
CA LEU A 130 -18.17 9.63 7.34
C LEU A 130 -18.64 10.61 8.43
N VAL A 131 -19.94 10.70 8.67
CA VAL A 131 -20.53 11.55 9.73
C VAL A 131 -20.05 11.10 11.11
N GLN A 132 -20.01 9.80 11.39
CA GLN A 132 -19.48 9.28 12.65
C GLN A 132 -17.98 9.59 12.80
N CYS A 133 -17.23 9.50 11.71
CA CYS A 133 -15.81 9.82 11.67
C CYS A 133 -15.59 11.32 11.95
N ASP A 134 -16.37 12.20 11.33
CA ASP A 134 -16.34 13.65 11.56
C ASP A 134 -16.60 14.02 13.02
N GLN A 135 -17.51 13.29 13.69
CA GLN A 135 -17.91 13.60 15.06
C GLN A 135 -16.98 13.01 16.12
N ASN A 136 -16.42 11.81 15.87
CA ASN A 136 -15.83 10.99 16.94
C ASN A 136 -14.37 10.61 16.73
N HIS A 137 -13.83 10.68 15.50
CA HIS A 137 -12.50 10.15 15.23
C HIS A 137 -11.40 11.21 15.36
N GLN A 138 -10.21 10.79 15.81
CA GLN A 138 -9.07 11.70 15.90
C GLN A 138 -8.72 12.30 14.54
N CYS A 139 -8.87 11.52 13.47
CA CYS A 139 -8.56 11.93 12.09
C CYS A 139 -9.35 13.14 11.56
N ARG A 140 -10.32 13.65 12.33
CA ARG A 140 -11.15 14.81 11.97
C ARG A 140 -11.13 15.94 12.98
N LYS A 141 -10.26 15.85 13.98
CA LYS A 141 -10.07 16.99 14.87
C LYS A 141 -9.48 18.20 14.12
N PRO A 142 -9.82 19.43 14.50
CA PRO A 142 -9.30 20.64 13.86
C PRO A 142 -7.77 20.69 13.80
N GLU A 143 -7.04 20.20 14.82
CA GLU A 143 -5.57 20.22 14.79
C GLU A 143 -4.97 19.29 13.73
N ILE A 144 -5.75 18.34 13.22
CA ILE A 144 -5.39 17.43 12.11
C ILE A 144 -5.74 18.11 10.77
N MET A 145 -6.94 18.67 10.68
CA MET A 145 -7.45 19.28 9.45
C MET A 145 -6.75 20.61 9.11
N ASN A 146 -6.35 21.39 10.12
CA ASN A 146 -5.75 22.72 9.94
C ASN A 146 -4.38 22.70 9.26
N GLN A 147 -3.65 21.58 9.28
CA GLN A 147 -2.34 21.49 8.60
C GLN A 147 -2.44 21.60 7.06
N HIS A 148 -3.61 21.30 6.50
CA HIS A 148 -3.88 21.34 5.05
C HIS A 148 -5.11 22.17 4.69
N ALA A 149 -5.75 22.80 5.68
CA ALA A 149 -6.99 23.56 5.51
C ALA A 149 -6.86 24.73 4.54
N GLU A 150 -5.64 25.18 4.24
CA GLU A 150 -5.40 26.33 3.36
C GLU A 150 -5.22 25.97 1.88
N TYR A 151 -5.06 24.68 1.54
CA TYR A 151 -4.82 24.27 0.16
C TYR A 151 -6.10 23.96 -0.60
N VAL A 152 -6.27 24.63 -1.74
CA VAL A 152 -7.33 24.36 -2.71
C VAL A 152 -6.68 24.04 -4.06
N PRO A 153 -7.05 22.93 -4.72
CA PRO A 153 -6.58 22.66 -6.07
C PRO A 153 -6.97 23.79 -7.03
N THR A 154 -6.11 24.07 -8.02
CA THR A 154 -6.35 25.13 -9.01
C THR A 154 -7.70 24.99 -9.72
N ARG A 155 -8.15 23.75 -9.92
CA ARG A 155 -9.43 23.42 -10.57
C ARG A 155 -10.15 22.30 -9.83
N LEU A 156 -11.48 22.42 -9.75
CA LEU A 156 -12.37 21.39 -9.26
C LEU A 156 -13.58 21.24 -10.19
N LEU A 157 -14.02 20.00 -10.39
CA LEU A 157 -15.26 19.72 -11.09
C LEU A 157 -16.44 20.01 -10.16
N ASN A 158 -17.28 20.97 -10.54
CA ASN A 158 -18.51 21.29 -9.84
C ASN A 158 -19.64 20.38 -10.35
N VAL A 159 -20.02 19.42 -9.51
CA VAL A 159 -21.00 18.38 -9.86
C VAL A 159 -22.45 18.79 -9.60
N THR A 160 -22.68 19.96 -9.01
CA THR A 160 -24.01 20.53 -8.76
C THR A 160 -24.15 21.95 -9.31
N ALA A 161 -23.37 22.29 -10.34
CA ALA A 161 -23.31 23.62 -10.93
C ALA A 161 -24.67 24.10 -11.50
N TYR A 162 -25.48 23.15 -11.97
CA TYR A 162 -26.71 23.40 -12.71
C TYR A 162 -27.88 22.58 -12.15
N SER A 163 -29.10 23.06 -12.37
CA SER A 163 -30.33 22.33 -12.00
C SER A 163 -30.48 21.02 -12.78
N ASN A 164 -29.97 20.97 -14.02
CA ASN A 164 -29.89 19.74 -14.78
C ASN A 164 -28.71 18.88 -14.29
N PRO A 165 -28.96 17.67 -13.75
CA PRO A 165 -27.89 16.81 -13.23
C PRO A 165 -26.95 16.27 -14.31
N ASP A 166 -27.28 16.38 -15.59
CA ASP A 166 -26.37 16.02 -16.68
C ASP A 166 -25.35 17.13 -17.00
N ASP A 167 -25.56 18.37 -16.51
CA ASP A 167 -24.65 19.49 -16.78
C ASP A 167 -23.60 19.66 -15.67
N LEU A 168 -22.34 19.75 -16.08
CA LEU A 168 -21.17 19.90 -15.21
C LEU A 168 -20.37 21.14 -15.59
N ARG A 169 -19.49 21.61 -14.70
CA ARG A 169 -18.57 22.72 -14.98
C ARG A 169 -17.26 22.58 -14.24
N LEU A 170 -16.16 22.99 -14.85
CA LEU A 170 -14.87 23.11 -14.18
C LEU A 170 -14.73 24.52 -13.58
N ASP A 171 -14.57 24.60 -12.26
CA ASP A 171 -14.39 25.86 -11.55
C ASP A 171 -12.90 26.09 -11.25
N ASN A 172 -12.42 27.31 -11.46
CA ASN A 172 -11.04 27.73 -11.13
C ASN A 172 -10.99 28.39 -9.75
N PHE A 173 -9.96 28.05 -8.98
CA PHE A 173 -9.67 28.64 -7.68
C PHE A 173 -8.32 29.34 -7.72
N THR A 174 -8.25 30.53 -7.10
CA THR A 174 -6.99 31.25 -6.89
C THR A 174 -6.73 31.38 -5.39
N ALA A 175 -5.47 31.37 -5.00
CA ALA A 175 -5.05 31.42 -3.59
C ALA A 175 -5.55 32.65 -2.80
N ARG A 176 -6.10 33.67 -3.47
CA ARG A 176 -6.56 34.93 -2.86
C ARG A 176 -8.08 35.10 -2.79
N SER A 177 -8.87 34.18 -3.35
CA SER A 177 -10.34 34.35 -3.50
C SER A 177 -11.20 33.54 -2.53
N ALA A 178 -10.61 32.74 -1.64
CA ALA A 178 -11.36 31.84 -0.76
C ALA A 178 -11.64 32.48 0.61
N ASN A 179 -12.73 33.22 0.74
CA ASN A 179 -13.33 33.45 2.06
C ASN A 179 -13.90 32.13 2.65
N GLU A 180 -14.07 31.09 1.81
CA GLU A 180 -14.38 29.71 2.21
C GLU A 180 -13.59 28.74 1.33
N ILE A 181 -12.76 27.88 1.94
CA ILE A 181 -12.11 26.75 1.26
C ILE A 181 -13.19 25.73 0.89
N PRO A 182 -13.38 25.40 -0.41
CA PRO A 182 -14.42 24.47 -0.81
C PRO A 182 -14.08 23.05 -0.35
N GLN A 183 -15.06 22.38 0.24
CA GLN A 183 -14.98 20.95 0.49
C GLN A 183 -15.08 20.18 -0.85
N TYR A 184 -14.18 19.23 -1.08
CA TYR A 184 -14.17 18.40 -2.29
C TYR A 184 -13.79 16.95 -2.02
N VAL A 185 -14.21 16.05 -2.92
CA VAL A 185 -13.79 14.64 -2.95
C VAL A 185 -12.69 14.48 -4.01
N ALA A 186 -11.73 13.58 -3.82
CA ALA A 186 -10.76 13.21 -4.85
C ALA A 186 -11.07 11.81 -5.42
N LEU A 187 -10.75 11.56 -6.70
CA LEU A 187 -10.88 10.25 -7.33
C LEU A 187 -9.50 9.61 -7.56
N SER A 188 -9.24 8.48 -6.92
CA SER A 188 -8.16 7.56 -7.25
C SER A 188 -8.66 6.50 -8.22
N HIS A 189 -8.09 6.45 -9.43
CA HIS A 189 -8.54 5.52 -10.46
C HIS A 189 -7.41 5.10 -11.43
N CYS A 190 -7.62 3.98 -12.11
CA CYS A 190 -6.75 3.53 -13.18
C CYS A 190 -7.18 4.18 -14.50
N TRP A 191 -6.25 4.83 -15.21
CA TRP A 191 -6.50 5.35 -16.56
C TRP A 191 -6.65 4.22 -17.60
N GLY A 192 -6.22 2.99 -17.28
CA GLY A 192 -6.10 1.87 -18.21
C GLY A 192 -4.70 1.70 -18.78
N GLN A 193 -4.53 0.77 -19.73
CA GLN A 193 -3.26 0.59 -20.43
C GLN A 193 -3.05 1.77 -21.38
N SER A 194 -1.86 2.39 -21.29
CA SER A 194 -1.42 3.48 -22.13
C SER A 194 -1.23 3.01 -23.58
N ASN A 195 -2.31 2.86 -24.34
CA ASN A 195 -2.20 2.77 -25.79
C ASN A 195 -2.00 4.20 -26.33
N PRO A 196 -0.85 4.53 -26.94
CA PRO A 196 -0.58 5.88 -27.46
C PRO A 196 -1.60 6.36 -28.51
N ASN A 197 -2.33 5.43 -29.12
CA ASN A 197 -3.38 5.71 -30.10
C ASN A 197 -4.78 5.83 -29.47
N LEU A 198 -4.92 5.64 -28.16
CA LEU A 198 -6.21 5.80 -27.48
C LEU A 198 -6.51 7.29 -27.34
N HIS A 199 -7.41 7.79 -28.17
CA HIS A 199 -7.95 9.12 -28.01
C HIS A 199 -8.77 9.15 -26.71
N LEU A 200 -8.32 9.94 -25.73
CA LEU A 200 -9.02 10.18 -24.46
C LEU A 200 -9.77 11.52 -24.56
N PRO A 201 -11.02 11.54 -25.09
CA PRO A 201 -11.75 12.78 -25.36
C PRO A 201 -12.08 13.56 -24.09
N TYR A 202 -12.12 12.88 -22.95
CA TYR A 202 -12.45 13.46 -21.67
C TYR A 202 -11.32 14.29 -21.07
N LEU A 203 -10.09 14.26 -21.58
CA LEU A 203 -8.99 15.03 -21.01
C LEU A 203 -9.28 16.54 -21.10
N THR A 204 -8.91 17.28 -20.07
CA THR A 204 -8.81 18.74 -20.17
C THR A 204 -7.52 19.10 -20.87
N LYS A 205 -7.63 19.88 -21.95
CA LYS A 205 -6.53 20.43 -22.73
C LYS A 205 -6.75 21.94 -22.86
N LYS A 206 -5.73 22.67 -23.27
CA LYS A 206 -5.78 24.12 -23.38
C LYS A 206 -6.88 24.62 -24.34
N ASP A 207 -7.16 23.86 -25.40
CA ASP A 207 -8.17 24.16 -26.42
C ASP A 207 -9.62 23.94 -25.95
N ASN A 208 -9.85 23.02 -25.00
CA ASN A 208 -11.19 22.71 -24.48
C ASN A 208 -11.47 23.26 -23.08
N LEU A 209 -10.49 23.92 -22.45
CA LEU A 209 -10.61 24.47 -21.10
C LEU A 209 -11.77 25.44 -20.95
N GLU A 210 -11.88 26.42 -21.86
CA GLU A 210 -12.94 27.43 -21.80
C GLU A 210 -14.34 26.79 -21.94
N THR A 211 -14.47 25.80 -22.82
CA THR A 211 -15.71 25.03 -22.97
C THR A 211 -16.06 24.28 -21.69
N ARG A 212 -15.09 23.60 -21.05
CA ARG A 212 -15.31 22.91 -19.78
C ARG A 212 -15.67 23.86 -18.63
N GLN A 213 -15.21 25.10 -18.68
CA GLN A 213 -15.55 26.15 -17.72
C GLN A 213 -16.91 26.81 -17.99
N LYS A 214 -17.46 26.71 -19.21
CA LYS A 214 -18.83 27.15 -19.52
C LYS A 214 -19.84 26.05 -19.22
N GLY A 215 -19.49 24.80 -19.50
CA GLY A 215 -20.25 23.62 -19.10
C GLY A 215 -20.17 22.52 -20.14
N PHE A 216 -20.31 21.27 -19.68
CA PHE A 216 -20.23 20.07 -20.53
C PHE A 216 -21.06 18.94 -19.91
N LYS A 217 -21.37 17.90 -20.70
CA LYS A 217 -22.29 16.84 -20.25
C LYS A 217 -21.59 15.75 -19.45
N LEU A 218 -22.29 15.21 -18.46
CA LEU A 218 -21.92 14.01 -17.71
C LEU A 218 -21.84 12.79 -18.63
N SER A 219 -22.75 12.70 -19.61
CA SER A 219 -22.76 11.64 -20.63
C SER A 219 -21.52 11.62 -21.53
N GLU A 220 -20.74 12.69 -21.62
CA GLU A 220 -19.45 12.73 -22.34
C GLU A 220 -18.31 12.06 -21.56
N LEU A 221 -18.51 11.76 -20.27
CA LEU A 221 -17.47 11.23 -19.40
C LEU A 221 -17.49 9.69 -19.34
N PRO A 222 -16.33 9.05 -19.12
CA PRO A 222 -16.24 7.61 -18.90
C PRO A 222 -17.08 7.13 -17.71
N LYS A 223 -17.48 5.86 -17.73
CA LYS A 223 -18.38 5.28 -16.72
C LYS A 223 -17.84 5.39 -15.29
N THR A 224 -16.53 5.21 -15.08
CA THR A 224 -15.88 5.40 -13.76
C THR A 224 -16.06 6.83 -13.25
N PHE A 225 -16.04 7.83 -14.13
CA PHE A 225 -16.21 9.22 -13.71
C PHE A 225 -17.67 9.51 -13.39
N GLN A 226 -18.59 8.96 -14.18
CA GLN A 226 -20.02 9.06 -13.90
C GLN A 226 -20.40 8.44 -12.54
N ASP A 227 -19.85 7.26 -12.23
CA ASP A 227 -20.05 6.60 -10.93
C ASP A 227 -19.47 7.46 -9.79
N ALA A 228 -18.27 8.03 -9.97
CA ALA A 228 -17.65 8.92 -8.98
C ALA A 228 -18.49 10.18 -8.74
N ILE A 229 -18.97 10.83 -9.79
CA ILE A 229 -19.86 12.00 -9.71
C ILE A 229 -21.16 11.67 -8.97
N THR A 230 -21.74 10.51 -9.26
CA THR A 230 -22.96 10.02 -8.59
C THR A 230 -22.72 9.86 -7.09
N VAL A 231 -21.64 9.19 -6.70
CA VAL A 231 -21.27 9.01 -5.29
C VAL A 231 -21.00 10.35 -4.62
N THR A 232 -20.22 11.25 -5.25
CA THR A 232 -19.93 12.58 -4.71
C THR A 232 -21.21 13.38 -4.41
N ARG A 233 -22.19 13.35 -5.34
CA ARG A 233 -23.49 13.99 -5.13
C ARG A 233 -24.25 13.39 -3.96
N GLN A 234 -24.28 12.07 -3.83
CA GLN A 234 -24.98 11.40 -2.74
C GLN A 234 -24.29 11.59 -1.37
N LEU A 235 -22.98 11.86 -1.36
CA LEU A 235 -22.26 12.29 -0.15
C LEU A 235 -22.55 13.74 0.24
N GLY A 236 -23.31 14.49 -0.58
CA GLY A 236 -23.63 15.90 -0.33
C GLY A 236 -22.47 16.86 -0.62
N VAL A 237 -21.43 16.42 -1.34
CA VAL A 237 -20.26 17.24 -1.65
C VAL A 237 -20.38 17.84 -3.05
N ARG A 238 -20.10 19.14 -3.19
CA ARG A 238 -20.26 19.90 -4.44
C ARG A 238 -19.14 19.69 -5.44
N TYR A 239 -17.92 19.43 -4.96
CA TYR A 239 -16.73 19.41 -5.80
C TYR A 239 -16.07 18.04 -5.83
N LEU A 240 -15.59 17.67 -7.01
CA LEU A 240 -14.82 16.46 -7.26
C LEU A 240 -13.51 16.83 -7.97
N TRP A 241 -12.40 16.24 -7.54
CA TRP A 241 -11.12 16.34 -8.22
C TRP A 241 -10.81 15.02 -8.95
N ILE A 242 -10.57 15.12 -10.25
CA ILE A 242 -10.11 14.04 -11.12
C ILE A 242 -8.92 14.58 -11.89
N ASP A 243 -7.74 13.95 -11.77
CA ASP A 243 -6.48 14.38 -12.40
C ASP A 243 -6.62 14.72 -13.89
N SER A 244 -7.24 13.84 -14.67
CA SER A 244 -7.47 13.99 -16.11
C SER A 244 -8.36 15.18 -16.50
N LEU A 245 -9.20 15.67 -15.58
CA LEU A 245 -10.09 16.83 -15.77
C LEU A 245 -9.55 18.11 -15.12
N CYS A 246 -8.90 17.99 -13.96
CA CYS A 246 -8.48 19.12 -13.14
C CYS A 246 -7.03 19.55 -13.39
N ILE A 247 -6.27 18.77 -14.18
CA ILE A 247 -4.94 19.12 -14.69
C ILE A 247 -5.03 19.31 -16.20
N ILE A 248 -4.45 20.38 -16.71
CA ILE A 248 -4.38 20.63 -18.15
C ILE A 248 -3.33 19.67 -18.73
N GLN A 249 -3.77 18.80 -19.62
CA GLN A 249 -2.96 17.75 -20.22
C GLN A 249 -2.28 18.23 -21.52
N GLY A 250 -1.21 17.54 -21.90
CA GLY A 250 -0.47 17.79 -23.14
C GLY A 250 0.80 18.64 -22.93
N PRO A 251 1.56 18.92 -24.00
CA PRO A 251 2.85 19.61 -23.94
C PRO A 251 2.78 21.01 -23.32
N ASP A 252 1.69 21.74 -23.59
CA ASP A 252 1.43 23.09 -23.06
C ASP A 252 0.54 23.06 -21.81
N GLY A 253 0.43 21.88 -21.18
CA GLY A 253 -0.33 21.67 -19.96
C GLY A 253 0.44 22.06 -18.70
N ASP A 254 -0.20 21.90 -17.55
CA ASP A 254 0.37 22.23 -16.25
C ASP A 254 0.68 21.00 -15.40
N TRP A 255 0.82 19.84 -16.02
CA TRP A 255 1.14 18.58 -15.35
C TRP A 255 2.38 18.68 -14.47
N THR A 256 3.45 19.31 -14.94
CA THR A 256 4.72 19.43 -14.18
C THR A 256 4.55 20.18 -12.86
N GLU A 257 3.68 21.19 -12.82
CA GLU A 257 3.36 21.93 -11.59
C GLU A 257 2.39 21.12 -10.72
N GLN A 258 1.30 20.62 -11.32
CA GLN A 258 0.23 19.95 -10.60
C GLN A 258 0.64 18.59 -10.03
N SER A 259 1.54 17.84 -10.70
CA SER A 259 2.04 16.55 -10.23
C SER A 259 2.79 16.67 -8.90
N GLN A 260 3.51 17.77 -8.69
CA GLN A 260 4.21 18.07 -7.44
C GLN A 260 3.25 18.44 -6.31
N LEU A 261 2.04 18.90 -6.65
CA LEU A 261 1.00 19.31 -5.70
C LEU A 261 0.00 18.19 -5.41
N MET A 262 0.07 17.04 -6.09
CA MET A 262 -0.84 15.92 -5.86
C MET A 262 -0.86 15.50 -4.39
N GLU A 263 0.26 15.60 -3.67
CA GLU A 263 0.29 15.29 -2.24
C GLU A 263 -0.70 16.15 -1.43
N LYS A 264 -0.79 17.45 -1.75
CA LYS A 264 -1.67 18.40 -1.08
C LYS A 264 -3.12 18.19 -1.50
N VAL A 265 -3.37 17.82 -2.75
CA VAL A 265 -4.71 17.50 -3.25
C VAL A 265 -5.32 16.34 -2.42
N PHE A 266 -4.65 15.20 -2.37
CA PHE A 266 -5.20 14.05 -1.64
C PHE A 266 -5.22 14.27 -0.13
N ALA A 267 -4.25 15.00 0.43
CA ALA A 267 -4.24 15.35 1.85
C ALA A 267 -5.36 16.30 2.28
N SER A 268 -5.80 17.20 1.39
CA SER A 268 -6.82 18.22 1.70
C SER A 268 -8.24 17.78 1.32
N ALA A 269 -8.37 16.67 0.58
CA ALA A 269 -9.68 16.15 0.18
C ALA A 269 -10.53 15.75 1.40
N TYR A 270 -11.83 16.03 1.32
CA TYR A 270 -12.81 15.54 2.28
C TYR A 270 -12.84 14.03 2.33
N CYS A 271 -12.70 13.33 1.22
CA CYS A 271 -12.35 11.92 1.19
C CYS A 271 -11.89 11.58 -0.21
N THR A 272 -11.26 10.42 -0.34
CA THR A 272 -10.88 9.88 -1.65
C THR A 272 -11.79 8.72 -2.00
N ILE A 273 -12.43 8.78 -3.16
CA ILE A 273 -13.09 7.63 -3.77
C ILE A 273 -12.01 6.85 -4.51
N ALA A 274 -11.80 5.59 -4.14
CA ALA A 274 -10.90 4.69 -4.83
C ALA A 274 -11.72 3.68 -5.66
N ALA A 275 -11.67 3.84 -6.98
CA ALA A 275 -12.31 2.93 -7.94
C ALA A 275 -11.53 1.61 -8.03
N THR A 276 -11.52 0.86 -6.93
CA THR A 276 -10.59 -0.25 -6.66
C THR A 276 -10.83 -1.45 -7.58
N SER A 277 -12.09 -1.72 -7.94
CA SER A 277 -12.49 -2.76 -8.89
C SER A 277 -12.40 -2.32 -10.36
N ALA A 278 -12.37 -1.02 -10.64
CA ALA A 278 -12.35 -0.50 -12.00
C ALA A 278 -10.98 -0.72 -12.66
N LYS A 279 -10.96 -1.48 -13.76
CA LYS A 279 -9.74 -1.78 -14.51
C LYS A 279 -9.21 -0.55 -15.28
N ASN A 280 -10.09 0.35 -15.68
CA ASN A 280 -9.80 1.57 -16.43
C ASN A 280 -10.92 2.61 -16.23
N SER A 281 -10.84 3.75 -16.94
CA SER A 281 -11.83 4.84 -16.84
C SER A 281 -13.22 4.44 -17.38
N ASP A 282 -13.31 3.50 -18.32
CA ASP A 282 -14.57 3.10 -18.95
C ASP A 282 -15.31 1.97 -18.22
N ALA A 283 -14.66 1.29 -17.27
CA ALA A 283 -15.21 0.11 -16.61
C ALA A 283 -16.39 0.41 -15.67
N GLY A 284 -16.36 1.55 -14.97
CA GLY A 284 -17.23 1.77 -13.81
C GLY A 284 -16.80 0.96 -12.59
N PHE A 285 -17.43 1.22 -11.46
CA PHE A 285 -17.16 0.51 -10.19
C PHE A 285 -18.42 0.22 -9.37
N SER A 286 -19.58 0.25 -10.02
CA SER A 286 -20.83 -0.20 -9.41
C SER A 286 -20.70 -1.65 -8.93
N ILE A 287 -20.97 -1.89 -7.65
CA ILE A 287 -20.81 -3.20 -7.02
C ILE A 287 -21.83 -4.18 -7.60
N LYS A 288 -21.33 -5.34 -8.04
CA LYS A 288 -22.18 -6.45 -8.47
C LYS A 288 -22.78 -7.09 -7.22
N SER A 289 -24.05 -7.50 -7.29
CA SER A 289 -24.69 -8.25 -6.21
C SER A 289 -23.90 -9.53 -5.93
N VAL A 290 -23.25 -9.62 -4.77
CA VAL A 290 -22.67 -10.87 -4.29
C VAL A 290 -23.67 -11.51 -3.34
N ASP A 291 -24.01 -12.78 -3.61
CA ASP A 291 -24.89 -13.57 -2.75
C ASP A 291 -24.14 -14.00 -1.49
N ASN A 292 -24.07 -13.09 -0.52
CA ASN A 292 -23.44 -13.37 0.77
C ASN A 292 -24.38 -14.25 1.61
N GLN A 293 -23.98 -15.49 1.83
CA GLN A 293 -24.70 -16.41 2.71
C GLN A 293 -24.28 -16.22 4.17
N SER A 294 -25.25 -16.31 5.07
CA SER A 294 -25.01 -16.26 6.52
C SER A 294 -25.95 -17.19 7.29
N ILE A 295 -25.44 -17.82 8.34
CA ILE A 295 -26.23 -18.64 9.26
C ILE A 295 -26.08 -18.12 10.70
N PHE A 296 -27.08 -18.38 11.53
CA PHE A 296 -27.09 -17.99 12.95
C PHE A 296 -26.98 -19.23 13.82
N ILE A 297 -26.05 -19.21 14.76
CA ILE A 297 -25.74 -20.31 15.65
C ILE A 297 -25.97 -19.88 17.09
N GLN A 298 -26.57 -20.73 17.92
CA GLN A 298 -26.61 -20.59 19.36
C GLN A 298 -25.69 -21.62 20.01
N GLN A 299 -24.69 -21.16 20.75
CA GLN A 299 -23.80 -22.02 21.53
C GLN A 299 -24.49 -22.56 22.78
N GLY A 300 -23.92 -23.61 23.39
CA GLY A 300 -24.40 -24.16 24.66
C GLY A 300 -24.38 -23.16 25.83
N SER A 301 -23.56 -22.11 25.74
CA SER A 301 -23.50 -20.98 26.67
C SER A 301 -24.71 -20.03 26.57
N GLY A 302 -25.56 -20.18 25.55
CA GLY A 302 -26.63 -19.23 25.23
C GLY A 302 -26.19 -18.07 24.34
N GLN A 303 -24.89 -17.90 24.09
CA GLN A 303 -24.37 -16.90 23.17
C GLN A 303 -24.77 -17.22 21.73
N HIS A 304 -25.21 -16.20 21.00
CA HIS A 304 -25.52 -16.32 19.59
C HIS A 304 -24.35 -15.81 18.73
N ILE A 305 -24.07 -16.46 17.60
CA ILE A 305 -23.00 -16.12 16.66
C ILE A 305 -23.57 -16.14 15.24
N CYS A 306 -23.27 -15.14 14.43
CA CYS A 306 -23.52 -15.20 12.99
C CYS A 306 -22.24 -15.64 12.27
N VAL A 307 -22.36 -16.64 11.40
CA VAL A 307 -21.28 -17.11 10.52
C VAL A 307 -21.60 -16.62 9.12
N SER A 308 -20.72 -15.82 8.52
CA SER A 308 -20.93 -15.28 7.17
C SER A 308 -19.79 -15.66 6.24
N THR A 309 -20.15 -15.88 4.97
CA THR A 309 -19.21 -15.98 3.84
C THR A 309 -18.58 -14.64 3.46
N ASN A 310 -19.16 -13.51 3.88
CA ASN A 310 -18.49 -12.22 3.75
C ASN A 310 -17.41 -12.08 4.83
N ILE A 311 -16.19 -12.42 4.44
CA ILE A 311 -15.02 -12.35 5.30
C ILE A 311 -14.40 -10.96 5.40
N ALA A 312 -14.87 -9.97 4.64
CA ALA A 312 -14.29 -8.63 4.56
C ALA A 312 -12.75 -8.67 4.46
N ASP A 313 -12.27 -9.36 3.41
CA ASP A 313 -10.86 -9.56 3.09
C ASP A 313 -10.26 -8.31 2.43
N PHE A 314 -9.98 -7.32 3.27
CA PHE A 314 -9.37 -6.07 2.85
C PHE A 314 -7.98 -6.27 2.22
N GLU A 315 -7.24 -7.32 2.63
CA GLU A 315 -5.91 -7.60 2.06
C GLU A 315 -6.03 -7.96 0.57
N THR A 316 -6.92 -8.87 0.22
CA THR A 316 -7.13 -9.27 -1.17
C THR A 316 -7.90 -8.21 -1.96
N GLU A 317 -8.99 -7.68 -1.41
CA GLU A 317 -9.89 -6.77 -2.13
C GLU A 317 -9.35 -5.35 -2.27
N VAL A 318 -8.46 -4.90 -1.38
CA VAL A 318 -7.86 -3.56 -1.42
C VAL A 318 -6.36 -3.63 -1.61
N ASN A 319 -5.59 -4.19 -0.67
CA ASN A 319 -4.13 -4.10 -0.70
C ASN A 319 -3.52 -4.75 -1.95
N LYS A 320 -4.04 -5.92 -2.37
CA LYS A 320 -3.60 -6.65 -3.57
C LYS A 320 -4.36 -6.27 -4.84
N ALA A 321 -5.31 -5.35 -4.76
CA ALA A 321 -6.09 -4.90 -5.91
C ALA A 321 -5.19 -4.19 -6.95
N ASN A 322 -5.60 -4.25 -8.22
CA ASN A 322 -4.82 -3.70 -9.33
C ASN A 322 -4.57 -2.20 -9.19
N LEU A 323 -5.52 -1.45 -8.62
CA LEU A 323 -5.35 -0.02 -8.34
C LEU A 323 -4.16 0.21 -7.38
N ASN A 324 -4.12 -0.51 -6.26
CA ASN A 324 -3.05 -0.37 -5.26
C ASN A 324 -1.69 -0.90 -5.73
N LYS A 325 -1.60 -1.62 -6.86
CA LYS A 325 -0.31 -2.00 -7.46
C LYS A 325 0.37 -0.86 -8.23
N ARG A 326 -0.26 0.32 -8.37
CA ARG A 326 0.30 1.48 -9.09
C ARG A 326 1.10 2.38 -8.14
N ALA A 327 2.23 2.89 -8.61
CA ALA A 327 3.14 3.72 -7.81
C ALA A 327 2.47 5.01 -7.32
N TRP A 328 1.79 5.73 -8.22
CA TRP A 328 1.03 6.94 -7.90
C TRP A 328 -0.01 6.74 -6.79
N VAL A 329 -0.72 5.62 -6.82
CA VAL A 329 -1.80 5.30 -5.87
C VAL A 329 -1.29 5.16 -4.43
N MET A 330 -0.01 4.82 -4.23
CA MET A 330 0.56 4.79 -2.88
C MET A 330 0.42 6.15 -2.19
N GLN A 331 0.78 7.24 -2.88
CA GLN A 331 0.66 8.59 -2.34
C GLN A 331 -0.81 8.98 -2.17
N GLU A 332 -1.65 8.67 -3.15
CA GLU A 332 -3.08 8.98 -3.14
C GLU A 332 -3.76 8.38 -1.90
N ARG A 333 -3.45 7.12 -1.58
CA ARG A 333 -4.03 6.41 -0.43
C ARG A 333 -3.42 6.83 0.90
N LEU A 334 -2.09 6.88 1.02
CA LEU A 334 -1.40 7.19 2.28
C LEU A 334 -1.69 8.60 2.79
N LEU A 335 -1.87 9.56 1.88
CA LEU A 335 -2.08 10.95 2.27
C LEU A 335 -3.55 11.30 2.49
N SER A 336 -4.47 10.48 2.01
CA SER A 336 -5.91 10.68 2.21
C SER A 336 -6.30 10.42 3.67
N SER A 337 -6.93 11.40 4.32
CA SER A 337 -7.45 11.23 5.69
C SER A 337 -8.51 10.12 5.81
N ARG A 338 -9.25 9.90 4.72
CA ARG A 338 -10.28 8.88 4.53
C ARG A 338 -10.32 8.43 3.09
N THR A 339 -10.43 7.14 2.87
CA THR A 339 -10.59 6.53 1.54
C THR A 339 -11.82 5.62 1.52
N ILE A 340 -12.63 5.71 0.47
CA ILE A 340 -13.75 4.82 0.19
C ILE A 340 -13.37 3.93 -0.98
N HIS A 341 -13.09 2.66 -0.71
CA HIS A 341 -12.73 1.66 -1.71
C HIS A 341 -13.97 0.98 -2.25
N PHE A 342 -14.29 1.24 -3.52
CA PHE A 342 -15.28 0.45 -4.26
C PHE A 342 -14.58 -0.77 -4.85
N CYS A 343 -14.68 -1.90 -4.15
CA CYS A 343 -14.10 -3.18 -4.55
C CYS A 343 -15.10 -4.00 -5.37
N GLU A 344 -14.71 -5.21 -5.77
CA GLU A 344 -15.57 -6.06 -6.62
C GLU A 344 -16.78 -6.58 -5.85
N ASN A 345 -16.58 -6.92 -4.57
CA ASN A 345 -17.58 -7.59 -3.75
C ASN A 345 -18.25 -6.69 -2.71
N GLN A 346 -17.58 -5.63 -2.27
CA GLN A 346 -18.11 -4.69 -1.27
C GLN A 346 -17.41 -3.32 -1.27
N VAL A 347 -17.89 -2.41 -0.42
CA VAL A 347 -17.21 -1.14 -0.15
C VAL A 347 -16.51 -1.18 1.21
N TYR A 348 -15.30 -0.63 1.25
CA TYR A 348 -14.58 -0.35 2.48
C TYR A 348 -14.38 1.15 2.67
N GLY A 349 -14.61 1.66 3.88
CA GLY A 349 -14.07 2.92 4.35
C GLY A 349 -12.77 2.69 5.09
N GLU A 350 -11.72 3.42 4.79
CA GLU A 350 -10.44 3.40 5.49
C GLU A 350 -10.20 4.78 6.11
N CYS A 351 -9.82 4.83 7.39
CA CYS A 351 -9.46 6.08 8.07
C CYS A 351 -8.42 5.82 9.17
N GLY A 352 -7.98 6.89 9.83
CA GLY A 352 -6.92 6.81 10.84
C GLY A 352 -7.18 5.95 12.09
N GLU A 353 -8.42 5.52 12.31
CA GLU A 353 -8.83 4.64 13.41
C GLU A 353 -8.96 3.17 12.99
N GLY A 354 -9.00 2.87 11.68
CA GLY A 354 -9.24 1.52 11.17
C GLY A 354 -10.05 1.48 9.88
N ILE A 355 -10.49 0.27 9.55
CA ILE A 355 -11.22 -0.05 8.32
C ILE A 355 -12.68 -0.37 8.67
N TYR A 356 -13.58 0.36 8.04
CA TYR A 356 -15.00 0.10 8.02
C TYR A 356 -15.34 -0.74 6.79
N ALA A 357 -15.90 -1.94 6.95
CA ALA A 357 -16.53 -2.66 5.85
C ALA A 357 -18.04 -2.38 5.90
N GLY A 358 -18.67 -2.19 4.73
CA GLY A 358 -20.04 -1.68 4.50
C GLY A 358 -21.22 -2.25 5.31
N HIS A 359 -20.98 -3.19 6.21
CA HIS A 359 -21.93 -3.91 7.05
C HIS A 359 -21.80 -3.54 8.54
N ASN A 360 -21.46 -2.28 8.87
CA ASN A 360 -21.17 -1.81 10.25
C ASN A 360 -20.00 -2.53 10.94
N LEU A 361 -19.15 -3.18 10.16
CA LEU A 361 -17.99 -3.89 10.67
C LEU A 361 -16.82 -2.93 10.74
N PHE A 362 -16.30 -2.69 11.94
CA PHE A 362 -15.10 -1.89 12.14
C PHE A 362 -13.93 -2.78 12.57
N LEU A 363 -12.90 -2.78 11.73
CA LEU A 363 -11.65 -3.52 11.86
C LEU A 363 -10.56 -2.56 12.33
N LYS A 364 -10.20 -2.66 13.61
CA LYS A 364 -9.11 -1.87 14.19
C LYS A 364 -7.78 -2.45 13.74
N CYS A 365 -6.89 -1.56 13.33
CA CYS A 365 -5.52 -1.92 13.02
C CYS A 365 -4.71 -2.06 14.30
N ASP A 366 -3.94 -3.14 14.42
CA ASP A 366 -2.95 -3.29 15.48
C ASP A 366 -1.83 -2.25 15.35
N ARG A 367 -1.53 -1.59 16.47
CA ARG A 367 -0.52 -0.52 16.60
C ARG A 367 0.90 -1.01 16.35
N PHE A 368 1.14 -2.32 16.38
CA PHE A 368 2.45 -2.91 16.15
C PHE A 368 2.69 -3.36 14.70
N THR A 369 1.78 -3.04 13.79
CA THR A 369 1.89 -3.44 12.37
C THR A 369 2.33 -2.27 11.48
N THR A 370 2.87 -2.55 10.29
CA THR A 370 3.20 -1.49 9.31
C THR A 370 1.97 -0.69 8.87
N ASN A 371 0.77 -1.30 8.95
CA ASN A 371 -0.50 -0.62 8.69
C ASN A 371 -0.80 0.48 9.72
N TYR A 372 -0.23 0.41 10.93
CA TYR A 372 -0.31 1.50 11.90
C TYR A 372 0.21 2.83 11.34
N TYR A 373 1.29 2.80 10.55
CA TYR A 373 1.80 4.01 9.91
C TYR A 373 0.97 4.40 8.70
N ARG A 374 0.51 3.43 7.91
CA ARG A 374 -0.31 3.69 6.71
C ARG A 374 -1.65 4.35 7.03
N LEU A 375 -2.21 4.05 8.20
CA LEU A 375 -3.42 4.65 8.73
C LEU A 375 -3.12 5.85 9.63
N ASP A 376 -1.98 6.52 9.48
CA ASP A 376 -1.76 7.78 10.18
C ASP A 376 -2.61 8.87 9.52
N PRO A 377 -3.62 9.44 10.20
CA PRO A 377 -4.42 10.51 9.62
C PRO A 377 -3.62 11.80 9.40
N LYS A 378 -2.45 11.91 10.02
CA LYS A 378 -1.47 12.97 9.79
C LYS A 378 -0.19 12.42 9.17
N PHE A 379 -0.24 11.30 8.43
CA PHE A 379 0.95 10.68 7.86
C PHE A 379 1.90 11.76 7.33
N PRO A 380 3.17 11.87 7.80
CA PRO A 380 3.93 10.90 8.57
C PRO A 380 4.20 11.27 10.05
N ASP A 381 3.34 12.01 10.74
CA ASP A 381 3.59 12.46 12.13
C ASP A 381 3.97 11.31 13.09
N ARG A 382 3.38 10.12 12.93
CA ARG A 382 3.71 8.94 13.75
C ARG A 382 5.19 8.54 13.67
N LEU A 383 5.89 8.84 12.58
CA LEU A 383 7.33 8.56 12.43
C LEU A 383 8.17 9.22 13.54
N ASN A 384 7.77 10.40 14.00
CA ASN A 384 8.54 11.10 15.04
C ASN A 384 8.39 10.44 16.43
N SER A 385 7.23 9.80 16.68
CA SER A 385 6.90 9.22 18.00
C SER A 385 7.24 7.73 18.16
N SER A 386 7.45 7.01 17.06
CA SER A 386 7.64 5.55 17.08
C SER A 386 9.06 5.10 17.46
N GLY A 387 9.99 6.03 17.60
CA GLY A 387 11.40 5.73 17.83
C GLY A 387 12.15 5.34 16.56
N PHE A 388 13.48 5.44 16.64
CA PHE A 388 14.35 5.43 15.46
C PHE A 388 14.32 4.10 14.68
N ALA A 389 14.29 2.96 15.39
CA ALA A 389 14.34 1.61 14.80
C ALA A 389 13.03 1.21 14.08
N GLU A 390 11.87 1.50 14.68
CA GLU A 390 10.57 1.21 14.07
C GLU A 390 10.32 2.11 12.86
N THR A 391 10.72 3.39 12.96
CA THR A 391 10.66 4.36 11.87
C THR A 391 11.48 3.90 10.68
N LEU A 392 12.72 3.46 10.89
CA LEU A 392 13.54 2.90 9.82
C LEU A 392 12.88 1.68 9.16
N ARG A 393 12.40 0.72 9.95
CA ARG A 393 11.75 -0.49 9.42
C ARG A 393 10.53 -0.16 8.57
N PHE A 394 9.72 0.80 9.02
CA PHE A 394 8.60 1.28 8.24
C PHE A 394 9.06 1.95 6.94
N LEU A 395 10.04 2.85 7.00
CA LEU A 395 10.55 3.58 5.83
C LEU A 395 11.14 2.62 4.78
N GLN A 396 11.94 1.64 5.20
CA GLN A 396 12.46 0.60 4.31
C GLN A 396 11.31 -0.19 3.68
N SER A 397 10.35 -0.68 4.48
CA SER A 397 9.20 -1.41 3.96
C SER A 397 8.34 -0.58 3.00
N LEU A 398 8.18 0.71 3.26
CA LEU A 398 7.45 1.66 2.41
C LEU A 398 8.15 1.84 1.06
N LEU A 399 9.48 2.02 1.08
CA LEU A 399 10.27 2.19 -0.14
C LEU A 399 10.32 0.89 -0.96
N GLU A 400 10.50 -0.27 -0.33
CA GLU A 400 10.44 -1.58 -1.00
C GLU A 400 9.08 -1.77 -1.70
N ASP A 401 7.98 -1.56 -0.98
CA ASP A 401 6.60 -1.61 -1.51
C ASP A 401 6.41 -0.61 -2.66
N TYR A 402 6.92 0.62 -2.52
CA TYR A 402 6.86 1.62 -3.60
C TYR A 402 7.58 1.15 -4.86
N THR A 403 8.81 0.65 -4.73
CA THR A 403 9.63 0.25 -5.88
C THR A 403 9.08 -0.95 -6.63
N GLN A 404 8.31 -1.81 -5.97
CA GLN A 404 7.64 -2.97 -6.57
C GLN A 404 6.38 -2.58 -7.36
N ARG A 405 5.81 -1.41 -7.11
CA ARG A 405 4.59 -0.95 -7.79
C ARG A 405 4.85 -0.58 -9.25
N GLY A 406 3.86 -0.83 -10.08
CA GLY A 406 3.88 -0.53 -11.50
C GLY A 406 3.81 0.97 -11.77
N ILE A 407 4.63 1.42 -12.72
CA ILE A 407 4.64 2.79 -13.22
C ILE A 407 4.70 2.77 -14.75
N SER A 408 3.88 3.59 -15.42
CA SER A 408 3.76 3.56 -16.88
C SER A 408 4.94 4.22 -17.59
N LYS A 409 5.47 5.31 -17.02
CA LYS A 409 6.68 5.98 -17.50
C LYS A 409 7.77 5.81 -16.44
N PRO A 410 8.90 5.18 -16.76
CA PRO A 410 9.98 4.98 -15.77
C PRO A 410 10.46 6.28 -15.13
N THR A 411 10.52 7.37 -15.89
CA THR A 411 10.93 8.70 -15.42
C THR A 411 9.98 9.32 -14.39
N ASP A 412 8.72 8.88 -14.32
CA ASP A 412 7.78 9.35 -13.30
C ASP A 412 8.12 8.79 -11.91
N ARG A 413 9.06 7.83 -11.80
CA ARG A 413 9.37 7.13 -10.54
C ARG A 413 9.89 8.06 -9.44
N ALA A 414 10.70 9.06 -9.79
CA ALA A 414 11.14 10.06 -8.82
C ALA A 414 10.01 11.04 -8.48
N ILE A 415 9.17 11.39 -9.47
CA ILE A 415 8.10 12.38 -9.33
C ILE A 415 6.97 11.83 -8.45
N ALA A 416 6.55 10.59 -8.67
CA ALA A 416 5.40 9.98 -7.99
C ALA A 416 5.58 9.76 -6.49
N ILE A 417 6.82 9.71 -5.98
CA ILE A 417 7.12 9.63 -4.54
C ILE A 417 7.60 10.96 -3.95
N SER A 418 7.90 11.96 -4.79
CA SER A 418 8.52 13.21 -4.34
C SER A 418 7.70 13.91 -3.24
N GLY A 419 6.38 13.96 -3.37
CA GLY A 419 5.50 14.50 -2.33
C GLY A 419 5.64 13.71 -1.02
N LEU A 420 5.51 12.38 -1.09
CA LEU A 420 5.67 11.53 0.09
C LEU A 420 7.00 11.76 0.83
N LEU A 421 8.12 11.84 0.09
CA LEU A 421 9.43 12.14 0.67
C LEU A 421 9.49 13.55 1.25
N ASN A 422 8.99 14.57 0.55
CA ASN A 422 8.92 15.94 1.06
C ASN A 422 8.13 16.03 2.38
N ARG A 423 7.09 15.20 2.53
CA ARG A 423 6.33 15.13 3.79
C ARG A 423 7.10 14.40 4.89
N ILE A 424 7.77 13.30 4.56
CA ILE A 424 8.66 12.58 5.49
C ILE A 424 9.78 13.51 5.99
N GLY A 425 10.46 14.25 5.11
CA GLY A 425 11.54 15.18 5.47
C GLY A 425 11.08 16.41 6.26
N ARG A 426 9.79 16.77 6.20
CA ARG A 426 9.19 17.79 7.08
C ARG A 426 8.89 17.25 8.48
N ALA A 427 8.40 16.02 8.57
CA ALA A 427 8.02 15.39 9.85
C ALA A 427 9.23 14.88 10.63
N LEU A 428 10.17 14.24 9.93
CA LEU A 428 11.52 13.94 10.41
C LEU A 428 12.38 15.07 9.83
N PRO A 429 12.69 16.15 10.57
CA PRO A 429 13.40 17.34 10.06
C PRO A 429 14.83 16.97 9.64
N CYS A 430 14.91 16.28 8.52
CA CYS A 430 15.99 15.46 8.03
C CYS A 430 16.02 15.62 6.51
N PRO A 431 17.14 16.08 5.94
CA PRO A 431 17.24 16.18 4.49
C PRO A 431 17.06 14.80 3.82
N ILE A 432 16.40 14.80 2.68
CA ILE A 432 16.23 13.61 1.84
C ILE A 432 16.80 13.93 0.46
N HIS A 433 17.83 13.18 0.08
CA HIS A 433 18.54 13.38 -1.18
C HIS A 433 18.30 12.19 -2.08
N TYR A 434 17.59 12.38 -3.21
CA TYR A 434 17.34 11.34 -4.20
C TYR A 434 16.82 10.02 -3.60
N GLY A 435 15.90 10.10 -2.62
CA GLY A 435 15.31 8.94 -1.95
C GLY A 435 16.11 8.34 -0.80
N ILE A 436 17.26 8.94 -0.44
CA ILE A 436 18.08 8.56 0.72
C ILE A 436 17.81 9.53 1.86
N ILE A 437 17.52 9.00 3.04
CA ILE A 437 17.12 9.78 4.22
C ILE A 437 18.36 9.95 5.11
N GLU A 438 18.82 11.19 5.30
CA GLU A 438 20.16 11.46 5.82
C GLU A 438 20.42 10.91 7.23
N TRP A 439 19.45 10.96 8.14
CA TRP A 439 19.58 10.35 9.47
C TRP A 439 19.76 8.83 9.42
N TYR A 440 19.25 8.20 8.37
CA TYR A 440 19.36 6.77 8.12
C TYR A 440 20.32 6.47 6.97
N PHE A 441 21.25 7.39 6.67
CA PHE A 441 22.04 7.39 5.45
C PHE A 441 22.67 6.03 5.15
N HIS A 442 23.48 5.49 6.06
CA HIS A 442 24.15 4.21 5.86
C HIS A 442 23.16 3.07 5.57
N ARG A 443 22.03 3.03 6.29
CA ARG A 443 21.05 1.93 6.22
C ARG A 443 20.12 2.04 5.02
N THR A 444 19.86 3.25 4.55
CA THR A 444 19.06 3.52 3.34
C THR A 444 19.91 3.51 2.07
N LEU A 445 21.24 3.59 2.19
CA LEU A 445 22.17 3.40 1.07
C LEU A 445 22.39 1.92 0.74
N LEU A 446 22.24 1.03 1.74
CA LEU A 446 22.39 -0.43 1.62
C LEU A 446 21.15 -1.14 1.06
N TRP A 447 20.74 -0.73 -0.15
CA TRP A 447 19.74 -1.41 -0.96
C TRP A 447 20.41 -2.27 -2.04
N LYS A 448 19.72 -3.31 -2.50
CA LYS A 448 20.07 -4.10 -3.70
C LYS A 448 18.80 -4.32 -4.54
N ARG A 449 18.97 -4.74 -5.78
CA ARG A 449 17.85 -5.14 -6.66
C ARG A 449 17.23 -6.44 -6.13
N SER A 450 15.90 -6.51 -6.07
CA SER A 450 15.18 -7.75 -5.75
C SER A 450 15.39 -8.80 -6.85
N SER A 451 14.95 -10.04 -6.58
CA SER A 451 14.94 -11.11 -7.60
C SER A 451 14.09 -10.71 -8.81
N GLY A 452 14.70 -10.70 -10.00
CA GLY A 452 14.01 -10.35 -11.26
C GLY A 452 14.98 -9.88 -12.36
N PRO A 453 14.47 -9.65 -13.58
CA PRO A 453 15.26 -9.11 -14.67
C PRO A 453 15.75 -7.70 -14.30
N LYS A 454 17.07 -7.53 -14.23
CA LYS A 454 17.68 -6.22 -14.03
C LYS A 454 17.54 -5.45 -15.34
N THR A 455 17.04 -4.23 -15.27
CA THR A 455 17.00 -3.31 -16.41
C THR A 455 18.21 -2.38 -16.36
N LYS A 456 18.49 -1.72 -17.49
CA LYS A 456 19.41 -0.59 -17.50
C LYS A 456 18.85 0.57 -16.68
N ARG A 457 19.72 1.50 -16.35
CA ARG A 457 19.37 2.77 -15.72
C ARG A 457 18.27 3.52 -16.48
N ILE A 458 17.39 4.19 -15.74
CA ILE A 458 16.34 5.06 -16.29
C ILE A 458 16.99 6.30 -16.92
N ASP A 459 16.57 6.62 -18.14
CA ASP A 459 17.00 7.82 -18.86
C ASP A 459 16.23 9.05 -18.37
N TYR A 460 16.77 9.71 -17.34
CA TYR A 460 16.24 10.97 -16.83
C TYR A 460 16.80 12.16 -17.62
N LYS A 461 15.94 13.16 -17.91
CA LYS A 461 16.39 14.44 -18.47
C LYS A 461 17.28 15.23 -17.52
N ALA A 462 17.06 15.08 -16.22
CA ALA A 462 17.83 15.72 -15.17
C ALA A 462 18.83 14.72 -14.57
N PHE A 463 19.86 15.24 -13.90
CA PHE A 463 20.82 14.40 -13.19
C PHE A 463 20.12 13.53 -12.14
N MET A 464 20.38 12.23 -12.21
CA MET A 464 20.02 11.26 -11.20
C MET A 464 21.33 10.62 -10.72
N PRO A 465 21.57 10.40 -9.42
CA PRO A 465 22.77 9.74 -8.93
C PRO A 465 22.76 8.22 -9.11
N SER A 466 23.91 7.57 -9.29
CA SER A 466 23.96 6.10 -9.46
C SER A 466 23.71 5.35 -8.14
N TRP A 467 24.03 5.99 -7.01
CA TRP A 467 23.78 5.44 -5.68
C TRP A 467 22.31 5.48 -5.26
N SER A 468 21.46 6.23 -5.97
CA SER A 468 20.03 6.31 -5.70
C SER A 468 19.29 5.11 -6.29
N TRP A 469 18.43 4.49 -5.48
CA TRP A 469 17.51 3.45 -5.96
C TRP A 469 16.50 3.96 -7.00
N MET A 470 16.30 5.28 -7.09
CA MET A 470 15.43 5.91 -8.09
C MET A 470 16.01 5.85 -9.49
N ALA A 471 17.31 5.59 -9.65
CA ALA A 471 17.97 5.49 -10.93
C ALA A 471 17.57 4.24 -11.74
N TYR A 472 16.93 3.24 -11.10
CA TYR A 472 16.69 1.93 -11.70
C TYR A 472 15.22 1.50 -11.55
N GLU A 473 14.68 0.79 -12.54
CA GLU A 473 13.29 0.32 -12.55
C GLU A 473 13.09 -0.98 -11.76
N GLY A 474 11.92 -1.24 -11.19
CA GLY A 474 11.66 -2.50 -10.49
C GLY A 474 12.07 -2.48 -9.01
N ALA A 475 11.83 -3.61 -8.35
CA ALA A 475 11.87 -3.70 -6.90
C ALA A 475 13.30 -3.65 -6.33
N ILE A 476 13.42 -3.05 -5.16
CA ILE A 476 14.62 -3.10 -4.32
C ILE A 476 14.33 -3.85 -3.03
N GLU A 477 15.40 -4.31 -2.39
CA GLU A 477 15.43 -4.88 -1.05
C GLU A 477 16.53 -4.18 -0.25
N PHE A 478 16.22 -3.71 0.95
CA PHE A 478 17.23 -3.30 1.91
C PHE A 478 17.84 -4.52 2.58
N VAL A 479 19.10 -4.39 3.00
CA VAL A 479 19.71 -5.44 3.81
C VAL A 479 19.01 -5.50 5.16
N PRO A 480 18.52 -6.68 5.59
CA PRO A 480 17.97 -6.84 6.92
C PRO A 480 19.04 -6.53 7.95
N ASP A 481 18.82 -5.49 8.73
CA ASP A 481 19.62 -5.20 9.91
C ASP A 481 18.74 -5.28 11.15
N LYS A 482 19.27 -5.88 12.23
CA LYS A 482 18.71 -5.62 13.55
C LYS A 482 19.31 -4.29 13.97
N PHE A 483 18.46 -3.31 14.24
CA PHE A 483 18.91 -1.97 14.59
C PHE A 483 19.94 -2.00 15.75
N GLY A 484 21.04 -1.26 15.63
CA GLY A 484 22.14 -1.29 16.60
C GLY A 484 23.27 -2.31 16.32
N ASP A 485 23.08 -3.24 15.38
CA ASP A 485 24.10 -4.27 15.07
C ASP A 485 25.24 -3.80 14.14
N LEU A 486 25.13 -2.60 13.59
CA LEU A 486 26.08 -2.07 12.62
C LEU A 486 26.93 -0.96 13.26
N ASP A 487 28.24 -1.09 13.13
CA ASP A 487 29.21 -0.03 13.32
C ASP A 487 29.22 0.86 12.07
N LEU A 488 28.89 2.14 12.30
CA LEU A 488 28.70 3.16 11.29
C LEU A 488 29.76 4.26 11.37
N ASP A 489 30.78 4.12 12.23
CA ASP A 489 31.88 5.09 12.36
C ASP A 489 32.82 5.01 11.15
N LEU A 490 32.37 5.66 10.08
CA LEU A 490 32.97 5.62 8.75
C LEU A 490 32.98 7.03 8.17
N ASP A 491 34.03 7.34 7.42
CA ASP A 491 34.20 8.60 6.71
C ASP A 491 33.32 8.60 5.45
N LEU A 492 32.01 8.76 5.66
CA LEU A 492 30.97 8.74 4.64
C LEU A 492 30.07 9.97 4.84
N THR A 493 29.97 10.82 3.82
CA THR A 493 29.12 12.00 3.85
C THR A 493 28.26 12.08 2.59
N LEU A 494 27.04 12.59 2.76
CA LEU A 494 26.09 12.81 1.68
C LEU A 494 26.00 14.31 1.42
N ASN A 495 26.41 14.73 0.23
CA ASN A 495 26.29 16.12 -0.25
C ASN A 495 25.37 16.12 -1.47
N GLU A 496 24.70 17.24 -1.78
CA GLU A 496 23.69 17.36 -2.86
C GLU A 496 24.14 16.73 -4.19
N GLY A 497 23.78 15.44 -4.39
CA GLY A 497 24.10 14.65 -5.58
C GLY A 497 25.35 13.76 -5.52
N ALA A 498 26.08 13.69 -4.41
CA ALA A 498 27.26 12.83 -4.29
C ALA A 498 27.45 12.22 -2.89
N VAL A 499 27.83 10.94 -2.86
CA VAL A 499 28.35 10.30 -1.64
C VAL A 499 29.88 10.44 -1.63
N THR A 500 30.40 11.21 -0.68
CA THR A 500 31.85 11.35 -0.50
C THR A 500 32.34 10.30 0.50
N ALA A 501 33.32 9.51 0.08
CA ALA A 501 33.74 8.32 0.80
C ALA A 501 35.23 8.01 0.60
N THR A 502 35.79 7.22 1.51
CA THR A 502 37.05 6.52 1.26
C THR A 502 36.85 5.41 0.24
N ILE A 503 37.62 5.48 -0.86
CA ILE A 503 37.65 4.48 -1.93
C ILE A 503 38.74 3.46 -1.61
N TRP A 504 38.34 2.20 -1.62
CA TRP A 504 39.21 1.06 -1.38
C TRP A 504 39.43 0.29 -2.68
N GLU A 505 40.65 -0.19 -2.88
CA GLU A 505 40.98 -1.06 -4.00
C GLU A 505 40.75 -2.53 -3.62
N PHE A 506 40.03 -3.25 -4.48
CA PHE A 506 39.61 -4.64 -4.27
C PHE A 506 40.53 -5.65 -4.97
N THR A 507 41.19 -5.24 -6.07
CA THR A 507 41.66 -6.19 -7.10
C THR A 507 43.03 -6.84 -6.91
N ASP A 508 43.69 -6.72 -5.76
CA ASP A 508 45.06 -7.25 -5.58
C ASP A 508 45.15 -8.62 -4.88
N ASN A 509 44.02 -9.27 -4.55
CA ASN A 509 44.01 -10.47 -3.68
C ASN A 509 43.55 -11.80 -4.33
N GLY A 510 43.49 -11.88 -5.66
CA GLY A 510 43.19 -13.16 -6.34
C GLY A 510 41.76 -13.71 -6.15
N MET A 511 40.83 -12.89 -5.65
CA MET A 511 39.43 -13.27 -5.51
C MET A 511 38.71 -13.36 -6.87
N LYS A 512 37.85 -14.37 -7.03
CA LYS A 512 37.01 -14.56 -8.22
C LYS A 512 35.53 -14.29 -7.90
N ILE A 513 34.83 -13.76 -8.90
CA ILE A 513 33.38 -13.55 -8.87
C ILE A 513 32.74 -14.74 -9.61
N GLU A 514 31.97 -15.54 -8.89
CA GLU A 514 31.29 -16.71 -9.45
C GLU A 514 29.76 -16.56 -9.32
N LYS A 515 28.99 -17.07 -10.28
CA LYS A 515 27.53 -16.95 -10.24
C LYS A 515 26.97 -17.84 -9.12
N ASP A 516 26.17 -17.27 -8.22
CA ASP A 516 25.53 -18.02 -7.14
C ASP A 516 24.34 -18.86 -7.66
N ARG A 517 23.92 -19.88 -6.92
CA ARG A 517 22.77 -20.74 -7.28
C ARG A 517 21.44 -19.98 -7.29
N ASP A 518 21.36 -18.86 -6.58
CA ASP A 518 20.13 -18.07 -6.40
C ASP A 518 19.86 -17.05 -7.55
N ASP A 519 20.66 -17.05 -8.62
CA ASP A 519 20.56 -16.22 -9.86
C ASP A 519 20.61 -14.68 -9.67
N VAL A 520 20.53 -14.18 -8.42
CA VAL A 520 20.48 -12.75 -8.07
C VAL A 520 21.81 -12.19 -7.58
N ARG A 521 22.65 -13.07 -7.04
CA ARG A 521 23.94 -12.75 -6.41
C ARG A 521 25.08 -13.48 -7.12
N TYR A 522 26.27 -12.93 -6.95
CA TYR A 522 27.51 -13.58 -7.27
C TYR A 522 28.28 -13.80 -5.98
N GLN A 523 28.91 -14.96 -5.86
CA GLN A 523 29.79 -15.30 -4.77
C GLN A 523 31.17 -14.71 -5.00
N LEU A 524 31.77 -14.21 -3.93
CA LEU A 524 33.17 -13.83 -3.90
C LEU A 524 33.93 -14.98 -3.26
N VAL A 525 34.84 -15.59 -4.02
CA VAL A 525 35.67 -16.72 -3.56
C VAL A 525 37.14 -16.35 -3.60
N ASP A 526 37.91 -16.81 -2.63
CA ASP A 526 39.37 -16.67 -2.66
C ASP A 526 40.03 -17.68 -3.62
N LEU A 527 41.36 -17.65 -3.69
CA LEU A 527 42.15 -18.54 -4.54
C LEU A 527 42.00 -20.03 -4.17
N GLN A 528 41.61 -20.31 -2.92
CA GLN A 528 41.34 -21.65 -2.41
C GLN A 528 39.88 -22.09 -2.66
N GLY A 529 39.05 -21.23 -3.26
CA GLY A 529 37.64 -21.49 -3.53
C GLY A 529 36.75 -21.31 -2.31
N MET A 530 37.24 -20.71 -1.22
CA MET A 530 36.45 -20.44 -0.03
C MET A 530 35.62 -19.18 -0.23
N LYS A 531 34.34 -19.24 0.13
CA LYS A 531 33.43 -18.11 0.04
C LYS A 531 33.82 -17.03 1.05
N LYS A 532 34.22 -15.87 0.55
CA LYS A 532 34.56 -14.67 1.31
C LYS A 532 33.46 -13.61 1.27
N GLY A 533 32.42 -13.77 0.45
CA GLY A 533 31.36 -12.78 0.40
C GLY A 533 30.36 -13.00 -0.72
N TRP A 534 29.59 -11.96 -1.00
CA TRP A 534 28.70 -11.90 -2.16
C TRP A 534 28.54 -10.47 -2.68
N ILE A 535 28.21 -10.36 -3.95
CA ILE A 535 27.89 -9.11 -4.65
C ILE A 535 26.56 -9.25 -5.40
N SER A 536 25.77 -8.18 -5.43
CA SER A 536 24.59 -8.04 -6.26
C SER A 536 24.73 -6.77 -7.09
N PHE A 537 24.90 -6.94 -8.41
CA PHE A 537 24.99 -5.84 -9.35
C PHE A 537 23.63 -5.16 -9.55
N ASP A 538 23.63 -3.87 -9.85
CA ASP A 538 22.39 -3.12 -10.11
C ASP A 538 21.88 -3.34 -11.55
N GLU A 539 22.80 -3.62 -12.48
CA GLU A 539 22.55 -3.90 -13.90
C GLU A 539 22.83 -5.37 -14.27
N THR A 540 22.50 -5.77 -15.50
CA THR A 540 22.71 -7.13 -16.03
C THR A 540 24.16 -7.42 -16.39
N ASP A 541 24.89 -6.39 -16.82
CA ASP A 541 26.25 -6.57 -17.29
C ASP A 541 27.14 -6.92 -16.09
N LEU A 542 28.17 -7.73 -16.34
CA LEU A 542 29.17 -8.11 -15.34
C LEU A 542 30.37 -7.17 -15.46
N PRO A 543 30.35 -5.99 -14.82
CA PRO A 543 31.46 -5.05 -14.90
C PRO A 543 32.69 -5.63 -14.19
N LYS A 544 33.87 -5.20 -14.64
CA LYS A 544 35.09 -5.42 -13.87
C LYS A 544 35.01 -4.61 -12.58
N VAL A 545 34.96 -5.30 -11.46
CA VAL A 545 34.95 -4.69 -10.13
C VAL A 545 36.40 -4.43 -9.71
N GLN A 546 36.73 -3.18 -9.42
CA GLN A 546 38.08 -2.78 -8.98
C GLN A 546 38.07 -2.01 -7.67
N TYR A 547 37.01 -1.22 -7.44
CA TYR A 547 36.93 -0.32 -6.31
C TYR A 547 35.66 -0.55 -5.51
N MET A 548 35.70 -0.17 -4.25
CA MET A 548 34.53 -0.21 -3.39
C MET A 548 34.55 0.89 -2.32
N VAL A 549 33.40 1.06 -1.69
CA VAL A 549 33.18 1.93 -0.53
C VAL A 549 32.64 1.08 0.60
N VAL A 550 33.24 1.17 1.79
CA VAL A 550 32.70 0.53 3.00
C VAL A 550 31.63 1.44 3.59
N VAL A 551 30.41 0.92 3.74
CA VAL A 551 29.24 1.68 4.21
C VAL A 551 28.85 1.32 5.63
N ALA A 552 29.08 0.08 6.05
CA ALA A 552 28.87 -0.35 7.43
C ALA A 552 29.77 -1.55 7.77
N LYS A 553 30.03 -1.75 9.07
CA LYS A 553 30.72 -2.93 9.61
C LYS A 553 29.84 -3.62 10.63
N ARG A 554 30.00 -4.92 10.81
CA ARG A 554 29.39 -5.67 11.93
C ARG A 554 30.45 -6.54 12.57
N ARG A 555 30.67 -6.35 13.87
CA ARG A 555 31.59 -7.18 14.66
C ARG A 555 30.81 -8.22 15.45
N TRP A 556 31.26 -9.46 15.41
CA TRP A 556 30.76 -10.50 16.30
C TRP A 556 31.63 -10.49 17.56
N VAL A 557 31.04 -10.31 18.73
CA VAL A 557 31.80 -10.21 20.00
C VAL A 557 32.54 -11.52 20.34
N GLN A 558 32.13 -12.65 19.76
CA GLN A 558 32.66 -13.99 20.08
C GLN A 558 33.61 -14.57 19.04
N MET A 559 33.81 -13.92 17.89
CA MET A 559 34.70 -14.38 16.82
C MET A 559 35.36 -13.12 16.25
N ASP A 560 36.70 -13.07 16.11
CA ASP A 560 37.45 -11.94 15.53
C ASP A 560 37.08 -11.59 14.06
N ASN A 561 35.96 -12.13 13.56
CA ASN A 561 35.43 -11.93 12.23
C ASN A 561 34.53 -10.70 12.17
N CYS A 562 34.91 -9.74 11.33
CA CYS A 562 34.10 -8.59 10.97
C CYS A 562 33.44 -8.82 9.61
N LEU A 563 32.15 -8.46 9.50
CA LEU A 563 31.44 -8.39 8.22
C LEU A 563 31.44 -6.94 7.73
N TYR A 564 31.75 -6.75 6.46
CA TYR A 564 31.76 -5.43 5.82
C TYR A 564 30.63 -5.37 4.80
N PHE A 565 29.80 -4.33 4.90
CA PHE A 565 28.79 -4.01 3.90
C PHE A 565 29.33 -2.91 2.99
N VAL A 566 29.36 -3.19 1.70
CA VAL A 566 30.11 -2.39 0.73
C VAL A 566 29.26 -2.04 -0.49
N LEU A 567 29.58 -0.90 -1.10
CA LEU A 567 29.17 -0.57 -2.47
C LEU A 567 30.34 -0.80 -3.39
N PHE A 568 30.12 -1.56 -4.46
CA PHE A 568 31.10 -1.69 -5.52
C PHE A 568 30.94 -0.54 -6.50
N VAL A 569 32.06 0.04 -6.92
CA VAL A 569 32.08 1.24 -7.75
C VAL A 569 33.11 1.13 -8.86
N ARG A 570 32.90 1.86 -9.96
CA ARG A 570 33.91 2.07 -11.01
C ARG A 570 34.13 3.57 -11.27
N PRO A 571 35.32 3.98 -11.72
CA PRO A 571 35.57 5.35 -12.12
C PRO A 571 34.70 5.71 -13.33
N LEU A 572 34.26 6.95 -13.41
CA LEU A 572 33.56 7.48 -14.57
C LEU A 572 34.58 7.80 -15.68
N GLU A 573 34.23 7.50 -16.94
CA GLU A 573 35.16 7.64 -18.08
C GLU A 573 35.51 9.11 -18.37
N ASN A 574 34.57 10.05 -18.15
CA ASN A 574 34.66 11.42 -18.63
C ASN A 574 34.64 12.49 -17.53
N GLN A 575 34.69 12.12 -16.24
CA GLN A 575 34.69 13.07 -15.13
C GLN A 575 35.28 12.47 -13.85
N ASP A 576 35.76 13.34 -12.96
CA ASP A 576 36.22 12.93 -11.63
C ASP A 576 35.04 12.41 -10.80
N GLY A 577 35.09 11.13 -10.48
CA GLY A 577 34.09 10.48 -9.66
C GLY A 577 33.94 9.00 -9.98
N TYR A 578 33.05 8.36 -9.24
CA TYR A 578 32.74 6.96 -9.35
C TYR A 578 31.25 6.77 -9.55
N GLU A 579 30.84 5.71 -10.23
CA GLU A 579 29.46 5.25 -10.24
C GLU A 579 29.32 3.92 -9.51
N ARG A 580 28.17 3.75 -8.88
CA ARG A 580 27.76 2.52 -8.20
C ARG A 580 27.46 1.43 -9.22
N LEU A 581 28.03 0.25 -8.98
CA LEU A 581 27.80 -0.96 -9.73
C LEU A 581 26.85 -1.93 -9.04
N GLY A 582 26.79 -1.85 -7.72
CA GLY A 582 26.04 -2.78 -6.89
C GLY A 582 26.44 -2.73 -5.44
N MET A 583 25.84 -3.64 -4.67
CA MET A 583 26.02 -3.75 -3.23
C MET A 583 26.47 -5.17 -2.89
N GLY A 584 27.29 -5.32 -1.84
CA GLY A 584 27.68 -6.64 -1.37
C GLY A 584 28.12 -6.68 0.08
N MET A 585 28.56 -7.86 0.46
CA MET A 585 29.03 -8.18 1.80
C MET A 585 30.32 -8.98 1.73
N LEU A 586 31.32 -8.59 2.52
CA LEU A 586 32.60 -9.27 2.66
C LEU A 586 32.76 -9.82 4.08
N GLN A 587 33.36 -11.01 4.16
CA GLN A 587 33.87 -11.60 5.39
C GLN A 587 35.32 -11.18 5.56
N GLU A 588 35.67 -10.69 6.75
CA GLU A 588 37.00 -10.15 7.04
C GLU A 588 37.31 -8.92 6.18
N ASP A 589 38.45 -8.28 6.45
CA ASP A 589 38.87 -7.09 5.70
C ASP A 589 39.27 -7.40 4.25
N CYS A 590 39.36 -8.67 3.86
CA CYS A 590 39.74 -9.10 2.51
C CYS A 590 40.99 -8.37 1.97
N GLY A 591 41.92 -7.94 2.83
CA GLY A 591 43.10 -7.15 2.48
C GLY A 591 42.83 -5.79 1.82
N LEU A 592 41.75 -5.11 2.23
CA LEU A 592 41.36 -3.77 1.80
C LEU A 592 42.51 -2.75 1.91
N ARG A 593 42.91 -2.16 0.78
CA ARG A 593 43.88 -1.05 0.73
C ARG A 593 43.19 0.26 0.42
N MET A 594 43.39 1.24 1.30
CA MET A 594 42.88 2.60 1.10
C MET A 594 43.61 3.22 -0.09
N LYS A 595 42.83 3.71 -1.06
CA LYS A 595 43.39 4.38 -2.24
C LYS A 595 43.35 5.90 -2.09
N ALA A 596 42.16 6.46 -1.92
CA ALA A 596 41.94 7.92 -1.82
C ALA A 596 40.53 8.22 -1.28
N LYS A 597 40.26 9.50 -1.00
CA LYS A 597 38.87 10.00 -0.91
C LYS A 597 38.32 10.24 -2.32
N GLY A 598 37.06 9.89 -2.54
CA GLY A 598 36.39 10.05 -3.83
C GLY A 598 34.90 10.35 -3.67
N ARG A 599 34.28 10.75 -4.78
CA ARG A 599 32.85 11.04 -4.87
C ARG A 599 32.16 9.96 -5.70
N VAL A 600 31.15 9.31 -5.14
CA VAL A 600 30.23 8.44 -5.89
C VAL A 600 29.08 9.32 -6.37
N LEU A 601 28.94 9.44 -7.68
CA LEU A 601 27.97 10.31 -8.36
C LEU A 601 26.74 9.54 -8.79
#